data_AF-A0A932X386-F1
#
_entry.id   AF-A0A932X386-F1
#
_cell.length_a   1.000
_cell.length_b   1.000
_cell.length_c   1.000
_cell.angle_alpha   90.00
_cell.angle_beta   90.00
_cell.angle_gamma   90.00
#
_symmetry.space_group_name_H-M   'P 1'
#
loop_
_entity.id
_entity.type
_entity.pdbx_description
1 polymer ?
#
loop_
_entity_poly.entity_id
_entity_poly.type
_entity_poly.pdbx_seq_one_letter_code
_entity_poly.pdbx_strand_id
1 'polypeptide(L)'
;MAGVCPGQSTSFWKFEDIYNIPCVACGGLVEFFKTDVKRACPHCRQVVMNPKMDFACAEWCSKAEECLGPVVYGEFMEKKQLEAQRQQHFERLLGLVPEGDEELAALFRRLYRENPDPTRLLDLDQLRSLGEAHADLVARATACYGEFMRSRVAEAEA
;
A
#
# COMPACT_ATOMS: atom_id res chain seq x y z
N MET A 1 -7.31 -23.75 -23.12
CA MET A 1 -6.54 -24.29 -21.97
C MET A 1 -6.63 -23.26 -20.85
N ALA A 2 -7.35 -23.56 -19.77
CA ALA A 2 -7.33 -22.69 -18.60
C ALA A 2 -5.92 -22.72 -18.03
N GLY A 3 -5.22 -21.58 -18.05
CA GLY A 3 -3.88 -21.47 -17.47
C GLY A 3 -3.92 -21.86 -16.01
N VAL A 4 -3.01 -22.74 -15.58
CA VAL A 4 -2.81 -23.06 -14.16
C VAL A 4 -2.54 -21.75 -13.43
N CYS A 5 -3.26 -21.48 -12.35
CA CYS A 5 -3.01 -20.30 -11.52
C CYS A 5 -1.55 -20.35 -11.03
N PRO A 6 -0.68 -19.40 -11.43
CA PRO A 6 0.74 -19.46 -11.07
C PRO A 6 0.95 -19.47 -9.56
N GLY A 7 0.05 -18.81 -8.82
CA GLY A 7 0.05 -18.79 -7.36
C GLY A 7 -0.24 -20.14 -6.70
N GLN A 8 -0.98 -21.04 -7.36
CA GLN A 8 -1.30 -22.40 -6.86
C GLN A 8 -0.17 -23.40 -7.10
N SER A 9 0.94 -22.99 -7.73
CA SER A 9 2.11 -23.85 -7.89
C SER A 9 2.82 -24.05 -6.56
N THR A 10 2.90 -25.30 -6.11
CA THR A 10 3.57 -25.70 -4.86
C THR A 10 5.09 -25.84 -4.99
N SER A 11 5.63 -25.75 -6.21
CA SER A 11 7.04 -26.06 -6.50
C SER A 11 8.06 -25.19 -5.73
N PHE A 12 7.66 -24.00 -5.29
CA PHE A 12 8.52 -23.07 -4.55
C PHE A 12 8.05 -22.83 -3.11
N TRP A 13 7.19 -23.70 -2.59
CA TRP A 13 6.65 -23.51 -1.25
C TRP A 13 7.70 -23.80 -0.18
N LYS A 14 7.73 -22.95 0.83
CA LYS A 14 8.55 -23.11 2.03
C LYS A 14 7.66 -23.47 3.23
N PHE A 15 8.29 -23.86 4.33
CA PHE A 15 7.56 -24.19 5.56
C PHE A 15 6.71 -23.01 6.04
N GLU A 16 7.18 -21.77 5.83
CA GLU A 16 6.48 -20.55 6.22
C GLU A 16 5.23 -20.24 5.37
N ASP A 17 5.05 -20.94 4.24
CA ASP A 17 3.87 -20.80 3.38
C ASP A 17 2.64 -21.56 3.91
N ILE A 18 2.81 -22.29 5.03
CA ILE A 18 1.75 -22.93 5.80
C ILE A 18 1.80 -22.36 7.22
N TYR A 19 0.70 -21.81 7.71
CA TYR A 19 0.66 -21.20 9.03
C TYR A 19 -0.70 -21.35 9.69
N ASN A 20 -0.70 -21.27 11.02
CA ASN A 20 -1.91 -21.36 11.83
C ASN A 20 -2.32 -19.98 12.33
N ILE A 21 -3.62 -19.71 12.32
CA ILE A 21 -4.20 -18.44 12.78
C ILE A 21 -5.37 -18.76 13.73
N PRO A 22 -5.50 -18.06 14.86
CA PRO A 22 -6.63 -18.27 15.76
C PRO A 22 -7.94 -17.80 15.13
N CYS A 23 -8.97 -18.64 15.19
CA CYS A 23 -10.31 -18.28 14.73
C CYS A 23 -10.89 -17.16 15.60
N VAL A 24 -11.35 -16.07 14.97
CA VAL A 24 -11.97 -14.93 15.67
C VAL A 24 -13.25 -15.28 16.44
N ALA A 25 -13.91 -16.39 16.09
CA ALA A 25 -15.16 -16.82 16.72
C ALA A 25 -14.96 -17.76 17.93
N CYS A 26 -13.91 -18.61 17.92
CA CYS A 26 -13.74 -19.63 18.97
C CYS A 26 -12.31 -19.81 19.47
N GLY A 27 -11.32 -19.09 18.92
CA GLY A 27 -9.91 -19.19 19.31
C GLY A 27 -9.18 -20.44 18.80
N GLY A 28 -9.88 -21.42 18.21
CA GLY A 28 -9.27 -22.62 17.66
C GLY A 28 -8.32 -22.32 16.50
N LEU A 29 -7.24 -23.08 16.38
CA LEU A 29 -6.24 -22.89 15.31
C LEU A 29 -6.81 -23.31 13.95
N VAL A 30 -6.70 -22.43 12.98
CA VAL A 30 -7.05 -22.69 11.59
C VAL A 30 -5.76 -22.66 10.77
N GLU A 31 -5.44 -23.79 10.15
CA GLU A 31 -4.33 -23.90 9.23
C GLU A 31 -4.68 -23.23 7.89
N PHE A 32 -3.77 -22.42 7.39
CA PHE A 32 -3.87 -21.75 6.10
C PHE A 32 -2.65 -22.07 5.26
N PHE A 33 -2.90 -22.36 3.98
CA PHE A 33 -1.88 -22.28 2.94
C PHE A 33 -1.81 -20.84 2.41
N LYS A 34 -0.64 -20.40 1.92
CA LYS A 34 -0.49 -19.04 1.35
C LYS A 34 -1.43 -18.71 0.20
N THR A 35 -2.06 -19.72 -0.40
CA THR A 35 -3.01 -19.59 -1.51
C THR A 35 -4.46 -19.71 -1.08
N ASP A 36 -4.73 -20.08 0.17
CA ASP A 36 -6.08 -20.17 0.69
C ASP A 36 -6.63 -18.76 0.90
N VAL A 37 -7.64 -18.39 0.13
CA VAL A 37 -8.37 -17.12 0.33
C VAL A 37 -9.12 -17.14 1.67
N LYS A 38 -9.74 -18.28 1.99
CA LYS A 38 -10.53 -18.50 3.20
C LYS A 38 -10.59 -19.98 3.55
N ARG A 39 -10.73 -20.29 4.84
CA ARG A 39 -10.96 -21.66 5.32
C ARG A 39 -12.08 -21.70 6.34
N ALA A 40 -12.81 -22.80 6.38
CA ALA A 40 -13.73 -23.07 7.49
C ALA A 40 -12.93 -23.53 8.72
N CYS A 41 -13.20 -22.94 9.89
CA CYS A 41 -12.58 -23.36 11.14
C CYS A 41 -12.94 -24.83 11.44
N PRO A 42 -11.97 -25.69 11.77
CA PRO A 42 -12.26 -27.10 12.08
C PRO A 42 -13.07 -27.26 13.38
N HIS A 43 -13.05 -26.28 14.28
CA HIS A 43 -13.74 -26.34 15.58
C HIS A 43 -15.17 -25.81 15.55
N CYS A 44 -15.41 -24.65 14.93
CA CYS A 44 -16.73 -23.98 14.96
C CYS A 44 -17.36 -23.82 13.57
N ARG A 45 -16.69 -24.24 12.49
CA ARG A 45 -17.15 -24.16 11.10
C ARG A 45 -17.34 -22.75 10.53
N GLN A 46 -17.13 -21.70 11.33
CA GLN A 46 -17.09 -20.32 10.84
C GLN A 46 -16.03 -20.16 9.76
N VAL A 47 -16.37 -19.44 8.69
CA VAL A 47 -15.41 -19.09 7.63
C VAL A 47 -14.45 -18.01 8.17
N VAL A 48 -13.17 -18.32 8.13
CA VAL A 48 -12.07 -17.43 8.50
C VAL A 48 -11.38 -16.99 7.21
N MET A 49 -11.25 -15.67 7.01
CA MET A 49 -10.45 -15.11 5.92
C MET A 49 -8.97 -15.21 6.27
N ASN A 50 -8.14 -15.46 5.28
CA ASN A 50 -6.71 -15.51 5.49
C ASN A 50 -6.10 -14.08 5.51
N PRO A 51 -5.62 -13.58 6.66
CA PRO A 51 -5.11 -12.20 6.77
C PRO A 51 -3.72 -12.03 6.15
N LYS A 52 -3.02 -13.11 5.80
CA LYS A 52 -1.71 -13.05 5.12
C LYS A 52 -1.85 -13.27 3.61
N MET A 53 -3.07 -13.26 3.07
CA MET A 53 -3.25 -13.34 1.62
C MET A 53 -2.65 -12.14 0.93
N ASP A 54 -1.76 -12.42 -0.01
CA ASP A 54 -1.26 -11.44 -0.96
C ASP A 54 -2.08 -11.57 -2.26
N PHE A 55 -2.80 -10.51 -2.62
CA PHE A 55 -3.58 -10.42 -3.86
C PHE A 55 -2.75 -9.90 -5.03
N ALA A 56 -1.41 -9.97 -5.00
CA ALA A 56 -0.55 -9.53 -6.11
C ALA A 56 -0.94 -10.13 -7.48
N CYS A 57 -1.52 -11.34 -7.53
CA CYS A 57 -2.02 -11.90 -8.80
C CYS A 57 -3.27 -11.18 -9.34
N ALA A 58 -4.05 -10.53 -8.47
CA ALA A 58 -5.25 -9.81 -8.85
C ALA A 58 -4.96 -8.59 -9.73
N GLU A 59 -3.72 -8.09 -9.72
CA GLU A 59 -3.30 -6.95 -10.53
C GLU A 59 -3.32 -7.23 -12.04
N TRP A 60 -3.04 -8.47 -12.44
CA TRP A 60 -2.92 -8.85 -13.87
C TRP A 60 -3.80 -10.04 -14.26
N CYS A 61 -4.39 -10.75 -13.30
CA CYS A 61 -5.20 -11.93 -13.58
C CYS A 61 -6.60 -11.55 -14.07
N SER A 62 -6.96 -11.97 -15.28
CA SER A 62 -8.28 -11.75 -15.87
C SER A 62 -9.44 -12.43 -15.13
N LYS A 63 -9.17 -13.30 -14.16
CA LYS A 63 -10.15 -14.03 -13.34
C LYS A 63 -10.17 -13.56 -11.88
N ALA A 64 -9.47 -12.49 -11.55
CA ALA A 64 -9.33 -11.99 -10.18
C ALA A 64 -10.67 -11.61 -9.54
N GLU A 65 -11.52 -10.88 -10.26
CA GLU A 65 -12.84 -10.46 -9.76
C GLU A 65 -13.75 -11.65 -9.46
N GLU A 66 -13.75 -12.67 -10.32
CA GLU A 66 -14.51 -13.92 -10.10
C GLU A 66 -13.94 -14.72 -8.90
N CYS A 67 -12.62 -14.69 -8.72
CA CYS A 67 -11.93 -15.42 -7.66
C CYS A 67 -12.11 -14.79 -6.27
N LEU A 68 -12.00 -13.46 -6.19
CA LEU A 68 -12.08 -12.70 -4.93
C LEU A 68 -13.50 -12.24 -4.60
N GLY A 69 -14.37 -12.16 -5.61
CA GLY A 69 -15.67 -11.53 -5.52
C GLY A 69 -15.57 -10.00 -5.62
N PRO A 70 -16.69 -9.32 -5.94
CA PRO A 70 -16.69 -7.90 -6.30
C PRO A 70 -16.28 -6.98 -5.15
N VAL A 71 -16.59 -7.33 -3.90
CA VAL A 71 -16.25 -6.49 -2.72
C VAL A 71 -14.74 -6.47 -2.49
N VAL A 72 -14.12 -7.64 -2.30
CA VAL A 72 -12.69 -7.75 -2.00
C VAL A 72 -11.84 -7.28 -3.18
N TYR A 73 -12.26 -7.60 -4.40
CA TYR A 73 -11.58 -7.11 -5.60
C TYR A 73 -11.70 -5.59 -5.72
N GLY A 74 -12.89 -5.02 -5.45
CA GLY A 74 -13.10 -3.57 -5.42
C GLY A 74 -12.18 -2.85 -4.42
N GLU A 75 -12.13 -3.32 -3.17
CA GLU A 75 -11.25 -2.76 -2.13
C GLU A 75 -9.76 -2.86 -2.53
N PHE A 76 -9.34 -3.97 -3.14
CA PHE A 76 -7.99 -4.13 -3.66
C PHE A 76 -7.67 -3.11 -4.76
N MET A 77 -8.57 -2.96 -5.74
CA MET A 77 -8.38 -2.03 -6.85
C MET A 77 -8.39 -0.57 -6.39
N GLU A 78 -9.27 -0.22 -5.45
CA GLU A 78 -9.29 1.11 -4.83
C GLU A 78 -7.97 1.42 -4.12
N LYS A 79 -7.46 0.50 -3.30
CA LYS A 79 -6.15 0.65 -2.66
C LYS A 79 -5.03 0.85 -3.68
N LYS A 80 -5.02 0.07 -4.76
CA LYS A 80 -4.04 0.21 -5.85
C LYS A 80 -4.14 1.55 -6.54
N GLN A 81 -5.35 2.02 -6.79
CA GLN A 81 -5.59 3.34 -7.37
C GLN A 81 -5.07 4.46 -6.46
N LEU A 82 -5.32 4.36 -5.15
CA LEU A 82 -4.80 5.31 -4.15
C LEU A 82 -3.26 5.29 -4.10
N GLU A 83 -2.63 4.11 -4.13
CA GLU A 83 -1.17 3.96 -4.19
C GLU A 83 -0.59 4.60 -5.47
N ALA A 84 -1.21 4.35 -6.63
CA ALA A 84 -0.80 4.93 -7.90
C ALA A 84 -0.97 6.45 -7.92
N GLN A 85 -2.09 6.97 -7.41
CA GLN A 85 -2.32 8.40 -7.27
C GLN A 85 -1.29 9.05 -6.34
N ARG A 86 -0.99 8.41 -5.21
CA ARG A 86 0.05 8.88 -4.28
C ARG A 86 1.41 8.96 -4.97
N GLN A 87 1.76 7.94 -5.75
CA GLN A 87 3.01 7.93 -6.53
C GLN A 87 3.05 9.05 -7.58
N GLN A 88 1.96 9.22 -8.34
CA GLN A 88 1.85 10.30 -9.33
C GLN A 88 1.96 11.69 -8.67
N HIS A 89 1.29 11.89 -7.53
CA HIS A 89 1.40 13.13 -6.75
C HIS A 89 2.82 13.40 -6.28
N PHE A 90 3.54 12.36 -5.89
CA PHE A 90 4.93 12.50 -5.46
C PHE A 90 5.86 12.88 -6.62
N GLU A 91 5.68 12.28 -7.79
CA GLU A 91 6.44 12.64 -9.00
C GLU A 91 6.18 14.09 -9.42
N ARG A 92 4.93 14.54 -9.33
CA ARG A 92 4.58 15.94 -9.56
C ARG A 92 5.25 16.89 -8.57
N LEU A 93 5.25 16.54 -7.27
CA LEU A 93 5.94 17.33 -6.26
C LEU A 93 7.45 17.42 -6.56
N LEU A 94 8.09 16.31 -6.94
CA LEU A 94 9.50 16.32 -7.32
C LEU A 94 9.75 17.20 -8.56
N GLY A 95 8.80 17.30 -9.48
CA GLY A 95 8.86 18.20 -10.63
C GLY A 95 8.77 19.68 -10.30
N LEU A 96 8.30 20.06 -9.09
CA LEU A 96 8.28 21.44 -8.60
C LEU A 96 9.55 21.83 -7.85
N VAL A 97 10.45 20.88 -7.57
CA VAL A 97 11.73 21.16 -6.92
C VAL A 97 12.60 21.96 -7.90
N PRO A 98 13.16 23.12 -7.48
CA PRO A 98 14.06 23.89 -8.34
C PRO A 98 15.25 23.07 -8.84
N GLU A 99 15.65 23.30 -10.10
CA GLU A 99 16.83 22.65 -10.66
C GLU A 99 18.08 22.94 -9.80
N GLY A 100 18.81 21.89 -9.42
CA GLY A 100 20.01 22.00 -8.59
C GLY A 100 19.76 21.89 -7.07
N ASP A 101 18.53 21.88 -6.58
CA ASP A 101 18.22 21.67 -5.15
C ASP A 101 18.14 20.16 -4.82
N GLU A 102 19.28 19.48 -4.93
CA GLU A 102 19.40 18.04 -4.66
C GLU A 102 19.06 17.71 -3.20
N GLU A 103 19.35 18.62 -2.27
CA GLU A 103 19.07 18.47 -0.84
C GLU A 103 17.56 18.41 -0.59
N LEU A 104 16.78 19.31 -1.20
CA LEU A 104 15.33 19.29 -1.10
C LEU A 104 14.71 18.04 -1.74
N ALA A 105 15.19 17.67 -2.93
CA ALA A 105 14.73 16.45 -3.59
C ALA A 105 15.04 15.18 -2.75
N ALA A 106 16.24 15.12 -2.14
CA ALA A 106 16.62 14.03 -1.25
C ALA A 106 15.74 13.99 0.01
N LEU A 107 15.43 15.15 0.60
CA LEU A 107 14.51 15.26 1.72
C LEU A 107 13.12 14.73 1.35
N PHE A 108 12.52 15.17 0.25
CA PHE A 108 11.20 14.67 -0.16
C PHE A 108 11.18 13.16 -0.43
N ARG A 109 12.20 12.61 -1.08
CA ARG A 109 12.34 11.15 -1.26
C ARG A 109 12.40 10.41 0.08
N ARG A 110 13.12 10.95 1.05
CA ARG A 110 13.20 10.41 2.41
C ARG A 110 11.83 10.45 3.09
N LEU A 111 11.21 11.63 3.16
CA LEU A 111 9.90 11.84 3.79
C LEU A 111 8.79 11.01 3.15
N TYR A 112 8.89 10.69 1.85
CA TYR A 112 7.94 9.83 1.15
C TYR A 112 8.13 8.35 1.47
N ARG A 113 9.39 7.90 1.52
CA ARG A 113 9.77 6.49 1.75
C ARG A 113 9.60 6.08 3.21
N GLU A 114 9.95 6.96 4.14
CA GLU A 114 9.90 6.72 5.58
C GLU A 114 8.53 7.05 6.19
N ASN A 115 7.56 7.49 5.37
CA ASN A 115 6.23 7.87 5.83
C ASN A 115 5.46 6.67 6.45
N PRO A 116 5.16 6.71 7.75
CA PRO A 116 4.38 5.66 8.40
C PRO A 116 2.89 5.70 8.03
N ASP A 117 2.39 6.84 7.55
CA ASP A 117 0.99 7.07 7.20
C ASP A 117 0.81 7.24 5.68
N PRO A 118 0.46 6.17 4.94
CA PRO A 118 0.30 6.23 3.49
C PRO A 118 -0.90 7.08 3.04
N THR A 119 -1.78 7.53 3.95
CA THR A 119 -2.86 8.46 3.60
C THR A 119 -2.34 9.88 3.34
N ARG A 120 -1.15 10.20 3.85
CA ARG A 120 -0.42 11.45 3.56
C ARG A 120 0.59 11.23 2.45
N LEU A 121 0.89 12.30 1.71
CA LEU A 121 1.93 12.25 0.69
C LEU A 121 3.32 12.12 1.32
N LEU A 122 3.62 12.99 2.29
CA LEU A 122 4.89 13.06 3.01
C LEU A 122 4.68 12.94 4.52
N ASP A 123 5.72 12.49 5.21
CA ASP A 123 5.82 12.59 6.67
C ASP A 123 6.05 14.05 7.12
N LEU A 124 4.95 14.75 7.40
CA LEU A 124 4.99 16.13 7.89
C LEU A 124 5.49 16.24 9.34
N ASP A 125 5.39 15.16 10.11
CA ASP A 125 5.87 15.11 11.48
C ASP A 125 7.40 15.04 11.51
N GLN A 126 7.98 14.22 10.64
CA GLN A 126 9.42 14.17 10.40
C GLN A 126 9.94 15.49 9.83
N LEU A 127 9.25 16.10 8.86
CA LEU A 127 9.64 17.42 8.33
C LEU A 127 9.71 18.48 9.44
N ARG A 128 8.69 18.54 10.30
CA ARG A 128 8.63 19.46 11.44
C ARG A 128 9.74 19.18 12.47
N SER A 129 10.10 17.91 12.67
CA SER A 129 11.12 17.50 13.64
C SER A 129 12.55 17.92 13.28
N LEU A 130 12.82 18.25 12.00
CA LEU A 130 14.14 18.74 11.56
C LEU A 130 14.53 20.07 12.25
N GLY A 131 13.54 20.84 12.72
CA GLY A 131 13.73 21.98 13.61
C GLY A 131 14.64 23.09 13.06
N GLU A 132 15.19 23.90 13.97
CA GLU A 132 16.05 25.06 13.63
C GLU A 132 17.37 24.67 12.97
N ALA A 133 17.88 23.46 13.24
CA ALA A 133 19.14 22.97 12.68
C ALA A 133 19.15 22.91 11.14
N HIS A 134 17.97 22.78 10.53
CA HIS A 134 17.78 22.78 9.08
C HIS A 134 16.69 23.79 8.68
N ALA A 135 16.61 24.95 9.36
CA ALA A 135 15.54 25.93 9.16
C ALA A 135 15.36 26.36 7.69
N ASP A 136 16.46 26.56 6.96
CA ASP A 136 16.42 26.93 5.54
C ASP A 136 15.81 25.83 4.67
N LEU A 137 16.27 24.58 4.83
CA LEU A 137 15.74 23.42 4.12
C LEU A 137 14.25 23.19 4.44
N VAL A 138 13.85 23.35 5.71
CA VAL A 138 12.44 23.25 6.14
C VAL A 138 11.60 24.35 5.50
N ALA A 139 12.12 25.58 5.39
CA ALA A 139 11.42 26.68 4.74
C ALA A 139 11.21 26.42 3.24
N ARG A 140 12.26 25.98 2.52
CA ARG A 140 12.16 25.59 1.10
C ARG A 140 11.16 24.46 0.89
N ALA A 141 11.24 23.41 1.71
CA ALA A 141 10.32 22.28 1.66
C ALA A 141 8.87 22.67 1.91
N THR A 142 8.63 23.53 2.91
CA THR A 142 7.28 24.01 3.25
C THR A 142 6.71 24.88 2.12
N ALA A 143 7.53 25.75 1.52
CA ALA A 143 7.11 26.60 0.40
C ALA A 143 6.72 25.76 -0.83
N CYS A 144 7.60 24.83 -1.24
CA CYS A 144 7.38 23.95 -2.39
C CYS A 144 6.17 23.03 -2.17
N TYR A 145 6.06 22.41 -0.99
CA TYR A 145 4.90 21.57 -0.66
C TYR A 145 3.60 22.39 -0.60
N GLY A 146 3.65 23.62 -0.10
CA GLY A 146 2.51 24.53 -0.09
C GLY A 146 2.03 24.91 -1.50
N GLU A 147 2.95 25.09 -2.45
CA GLU A 147 2.62 25.32 -3.86
C GLU A 147 1.96 24.10 -4.49
N PHE A 148 2.52 22.92 -4.25
CA PHE A 148 1.92 21.65 -4.66
C PHE A 148 0.48 21.50 -4.14
N MET A 149 0.25 21.76 -2.86
CA MET A 149 -1.08 21.65 -2.25
C MET A 149 -2.08 22.65 -2.86
N ARG A 150 -1.65 23.88 -3.16
CA ARG A 150 -2.51 24.87 -3.85
C ARG A 150 -2.89 24.40 -5.27
N SER A 151 -1.95 23.86 -6.03
CA SER A 151 -2.22 23.28 -7.35
C SER A 151 -3.22 22.12 -7.27
N ARG A 152 -3.12 21.28 -6.24
CA ARG A 152 -4.05 20.16 -6.02
C ARG A 152 -5.48 20.58 -5.67
N VAL A 153 -5.64 21.61 -4.84
CA VAL A 153 -6.98 22.13 -4.50
C VAL A 153 -7.65 22.72 -5.74
N ALA A 154 -6.91 23.51 -6.54
CA ALA A 154 -7.44 24.08 -7.77
C ALA A 154 -7.91 23.03 -8.80
N GLU A 155 -7.23 21.88 -8.88
CA GLU A 155 -7.63 20.76 -9.75
C GLU A 155 -8.84 19.98 -9.24
N ALA A 156 -9.04 19.92 -7.91
CA ALA A 156 -10.19 19.24 -7.34
C ALA A 156 -11.49 20.06 -7.44
N GLU A 157 -11.37 21.38 -7.62
CA GLU A 157 -12.48 22.33 -7.76
C GLU A 157 -12.88 22.61 -9.23
N ALA A 158 -12.13 22.12 -10.20
CA ALA A 158 -12.36 22.28 -11.64
C ALA A 158 -13.16 21.11 -12.24
#